data_AF-A0AAV5WKY1-F1
#
_entry.id   AF-A0AAV5WKY1-F1
#
_cell.length_a   1.000
_cell.length_b   1.000
_cell.length_c   1.000
_cell.angle_alpha   90.00
_cell.angle_beta   90.00
_cell.angle_gamma   90.00
#
_symmetry.space_group_name_H-M   'P 1'
#
loop_
_entity.id
_entity.type
_entity.pdbx_description
1 polymer ?
#
loop_
_entity_poly.entity_id
_entity_poly.type
_entity_poly.pdbx_seq_one_letter_code
_entity_poly.pdbx_strand_id
1 'polypeptide(L)'
;MAELEHKITFDPPKFVTFKPKPEEQTRDVNITNTFNKAVMFKMKTTRPGSFKMKPVYFSLQPNQTKSIKLHYSGCPANVKPNLKDRFSVIMAIVPKDAPADWDVEKVWEDPKMQVELADSVKRKVLRIHYEGYPEPADLPEKSDKKKKNNGGSKESTDEKKFELPHAAAAPHAASTVVQPIVYIVYQGLPPREDVEVR
;
A
#
# COMPACT_ATOMS: atom_id res chain seq x y z
N MET A 1 0.39 -21.07 2.97
CA MET A 1 -0.05 -19.66 2.80
C MET A 1 0.77 -18.63 3.60
N ALA A 2 1.61 -19.01 4.58
CA ALA A 2 2.44 -18.08 5.39
C ALA A 2 3.96 -18.15 5.11
N GLU A 3 4.38 -18.93 4.11
CA GLU A 3 5.79 -19.24 3.90
C GLU A 3 6.61 -18.10 3.28
N LEU A 4 6.00 -17.23 2.46
CA LEU A 4 6.77 -16.22 1.73
C LEU A 4 7.39 -15.17 2.66
N GLU A 5 6.64 -14.69 3.65
CA GLU A 5 7.08 -13.61 4.54
C GLU A 5 8.26 -14.01 5.44
N HIS A 6 8.35 -15.29 5.83
CA HIS A 6 9.45 -15.81 6.66
C HIS A 6 10.69 -16.17 5.84
N LYS A 7 10.55 -16.27 4.51
CA LYS A 7 11.63 -16.66 3.59
C LYS A 7 12.18 -15.47 2.79
N ILE A 8 11.69 -14.27 3.04
CA ILE A 8 12.30 -13.04 2.55
C ILE A 8 12.81 -12.28 3.76
N THR A 9 14.11 -12.01 3.79
CA THR A 9 14.71 -11.22 4.86
C THR A 9 14.98 -9.79 4.40
N PHE A 10 14.77 -8.85 5.31
CA PHE A 10 14.98 -7.43 5.10
C PHE A 10 16.01 -6.94 6.11
N ASP A 11 16.99 -6.19 5.63
CA ASP A 11 17.98 -5.54 6.46
C ASP A 11 18.04 -4.04 6.09
N PRO A 12 17.56 -3.15 6.96
CA PRO A 12 16.99 -3.40 8.29
C PRO A 12 15.58 -4.04 8.24
N PRO A 13 15.17 -4.81 9.28
CA PRO A 13 13.95 -5.62 9.24
C PRO A 13 12.64 -4.88 9.56
N LYS A 14 12.70 -3.82 10.38
CA LYS A 14 11.50 -3.16 10.94
C LYS A 14 11.30 -1.73 10.44
N PHE A 15 12.35 -0.94 10.47
CA PHE A 15 12.29 0.46 10.08
C PHE A 15 13.62 0.94 9.51
N VAL A 16 13.54 2.04 8.76
CA VAL A 16 14.69 2.77 8.24
C VAL A 16 14.72 4.14 8.88
N THR A 17 15.89 4.55 9.36
CA THR A 17 16.06 5.83 10.07
C THR A 17 16.56 6.93 9.14
N PHE A 18 15.82 8.04 9.12
CA PHE A 18 16.20 9.28 8.44
C PHE A 18 16.32 10.42 9.45
N LYS A 19 17.20 11.37 9.17
CA LYS A 19 17.29 12.61 9.95
C LYS A 19 16.21 13.58 9.46
N PRO A 20 15.44 14.23 10.34
CA PRO A 20 14.45 15.23 9.95
C PRO A 20 15.13 16.59 9.62
N LYS A 21 16.08 16.57 8.68
CA LYS A 21 16.83 17.74 8.20
C LYS A 21 16.39 18.09 6.77
N PRO A 22 16.57 19.34 6.32
CA PRO A 22 16.30 19.75 4.93
C PRO A 22 17.29 19.16 3.92
N GLU A 23 18.27 18.38 4.37
CA GLU A 23 19.26 17.73 3.54
C GLU A 23 18.74 16.41 2.97
N GLU A 24 19.08 16.17 1.70
CA GLU A 24 18.81 14.90 1.03
C GLU A 24 19.59 13.76 1.67
N GLN A 25 18.92 12.63 1.85
CA GLN A 25 19.51 11.46 2.50
C GLN A 25 19.21 10.21 1.70
N THR A 26 20.20 9.32 1.64
CA THR A 26 20.05 8.01 1.03
C THR A 26 20.30 6.92 2.07
N ARG A 27 19.44 5.92 2.08
CA ARG A 27 19.55 4.72 2.92
C ARG A 27 19.37 3.49 2.07
N ASP A 28 20.19 2.49 2.30
CA ASP A 28 20.13 1.23 1.57
C ASP A 28 19.36 0.20 2.39
N VAL A 29 18.50 -0.57 1.72
CA VAL A 29 17.79 -1.71 2.31
C VAL A 29 18.13 -2.94 1.50
N ASN A 30 18.69 -3.95 2.16
CA ASN A 30 19.02 -5.22 1.54
C ASN A 30 17.85 -6.18 1.69
N ILE A 31 17.39 -6.73 0.58
CA ILE A 31 16.35 -7.74 0.53
C ILE A 31 16.98 -9.03 0.03
N THR A 32 16.84 -10.10 0.80
CA THR A 32 17.37 -11.42 0.44
C THR A 32 16.24 -12.41 0.28
N ASN A 33 16.27 -13.14 -0.83
CA ASN A 33 15.35 -14.23 -1.08
C ASN A 33 15.95 -15.55 -0.57
N THR A 34 15.53 -16.04 0.59
CA THR A 34 15.90 -17.38 1.09
C THR A 34 14.88 -18.44 0.70
N PHE A 35 13.92 -18.11 -0.17
CA PHE A 35 12.97 -19.06 -0.72
C PHE A 35 13.55 -19.83 -1.90
N ASN A 36 13.07 -21.04 -2.10
CA ASN A 36 13.47 -21.92 -3.21
C ASN A 36 12.86 -21.54 -4.57
N LYS A 37 12.08 -20.45 -4.64
CA LYS A 37 11.47 -19.97 -5.89
C LYS A 37 11.84 -18.51 -6.11
N ALA A 38 11.80 -18.09 -7.37
CA ALA A 38 11.91 -16.68 -7.70
C ALA A 38 10.72 -15.90 -7.12
N VAL A 39 10.99 -14.69 -6.66
CA VAL A 39 10.00 -13.79 -6.06
C VAL A 39 10.12 -12.43 -6.74
N MET A 40 8.99 -11.85 -7.10
CA MET A 40 8.94 -10.50 -7.64
C MET A 40 8.46 -9.49 -6.61
N PHE A 41 8.93 -8.27 -6.76
CA PHE A 41 8.79 -7.21 -5.78
C PHE A 41 8.29 -5.93 -6.45
N LYS A 42 7.37 -5.25 -5.76
CA LYS A 42 6.89 -3.91 -6.08
C LYS A 42 6.95 -3.04 -4.83
N MET A 43 7.78 -2.01 -4.87
CA MET A 43 7.93 -1.06 -3.78
C MET A 43 6.90 0.07 -3.88
N LYS A 44 6.34 0.51 -2.75
CA LYS A 44 5.42 1.64 -2.63
C LYS A 44 5.80 2.50 -1.42
N THR A 45 5.39 3.77 -1.43
CA THR A 45 5.55 4.71 -0.30
C THR A 45 4.24 5.47 -0.04
N THR A 46 4.05 5.94 1.19
CA THR A 46 2.95 6.85 1.54
C THR A 46 3.18 8.28 1.07
N ARG A 47 4.43 8.69 0.83
CA ARG A 47 4.78 10.06 0.39
C ARG A 47 5.75 10.03 -0.80
N PRO A 48 5.27 9.79 -2.03
CA PRO A 48 6.13 9.71 -3.23
C PRO A 48 6.81 11.05 -3.58
N GLY A 49 6.27 12.18 -3.11
CA GLY A 49 6.91 13.49 -3.29
C GLY A 49 8.21 13.65 -2.48
N SER A 50 8.28 13.08 -1.28
CA SER A 50 9.44 13.20 -0.39
C SER A 50 10.33 11.96 -0.35
N PHE A 51 9.79 10.80 -0.71
CA PHE A 51 10.49 9.53 -0.70
C PHE A 51 10.50 8.90 -2.09
N LYS A 52 11.70 8.65 -2.59
CA LYS A 52 11.95 7.91 -3.84
C LYS A 52 12.68 6.62 -3.52
N MET A 53 12.59 5.65 -4.41
CA MET A 53 13.31 4.37 -4.27
C MET A 53 13.79 3.87 -5.61
N LYS A 54 14.94 3.20 -5.62
CA LYS A 54 15.49 2.56 -6.82
C LYS A 54 16.14 1.23 -6.45
N PRO A 55 15.78 0.11 -7.11
CA PRO A 55 14.69 -0.05 -8.08
C PRO A 55 13.28 -0.05 -7.43
N VAL A 56 12.23 0.25 -8.20
CA VAL A 56 10.82 0.16 -7.75
C VAL A 56 10.25 -1.24 -7.99
N TYR A 57 10.54 -1.80 -9.17
CA TYR A 57 10.17 -3.14 -9.60
C TYR A 57 11.43 -3.96 -9.80
N PHE A 58 11.45 -5.18 -9.29
CA PHE A 58 12.54 -6.12 -9.51
C PHE A 58 12.10 -7.53 -9.13
N SER A 59 12.86 -8.52 -9.59
CA SER A 59 12.74 -9.92 -9.17
C SER A 59 14.04 -10.37 -8.51
N LEU A 60 13.93 -11.34 -7.61
CA LEU A 60 15.05 -12.01 -6.98
C LEU A 60 14.96 -13.51 -7.23
N GLN A 61 16.04 -14.07 -7.75
CA GLN A 61 16.20 -15.52 -7.83
C GLN A 61 16.41 -16.12 -6.43
N PRO A 62 16.22 -17.44 -6.27
CA PRO A 62 16.54 -18.13 -5.01
C PRO A 62 17.96 -17.81 -4.53
N ASN A 63 18.11 -17.54 -3.25
CA ASN A 63 19.37 -17.18 -2.58
C ASN A 63 20.05 -15.90 -3.10
N GLN A 64 19.31 -15.04 -3.78
CA GLN A 64 19.83 -13.75 -4.25
C GLN A 64 19.49 -12.62 -3.27
N THR A 65 20.46 -11.73 -3.06
CA THR A 65 20.28 -10.48 -2.33
C THR A 65 20.34 -9.30 -3.27
N LYS A 66 19.49 -8.30 -3.04
CA LYS A 66 19.53 -7.02 -3.76
C LYS A 66 19.39 -5.85 -2.82
N SER A 67 20.21 -4.84 -3.05
CA SER A 67 20.19 -3.58 -2.32
C SER A 67 19.30 -2.56 -3.02
N ILE A 68 18.37 -1.97 -2.27
CA ILE A 68 17.46 -0.92 -2.74
C ILE A 68 17.85 0.39 -2.09
N LYS A 69 18.09 1.40 -2.91
CA LYS A 69 18.36 2.75 -2.44
C LYS A 69 17.06 3.48 -2.17
N LEU A 70 16.83 3.84 -0.92
CA LEU A 70 15.75 4.71 -0.48
C LEU A 70 16.28 6.14 -0.36
N HIS A 71 15.69 7.04 -1.13
CA HIS A 71 16.06 8.45 -1.14
C HIS A 71 14.99 9.27 -0.44
N TYR A 72 15.42 10.13 0.47
CA TYR A 72 14.61 11.08 1.19
C TYR A 72 15.03 12.49 0.80
N SER A 73 14.11 13.30 0.26
CA SER A 73 14.38 14.66 -0.20
C SER A 73 14.55 15.69 0.93
N GLY A 74 14.62 15.23 2.19
CA GLY A 74 14.66 16.11 3.36
C GLY A 74 13.29 16.61 3.84
N CYS A 75 13.31 17.24 5.01
CA CYS A 75 12.16 17.91 5.62
C CYS A 75 12.38 19.43 5.59
N PRO A 76 11.44 20.22 5.04
CA PRO A 76 11.56 21.68 5.08
C PRO A 76 11.70 22.19 6.51
N ALA A 77 12.51 23.23 6.70
CA ALA A 77 12.60 23.92 7.99
C ALA A 77 11.20 24.39 8.41
N ASN A 78 10.80 24.05 9.65
CA ASN A 78 9.47 24.32 10.25
C ASN A 78 8.34 23.34 9.89
N VAL A 79 8.59 22.29 9.11
CA VAL A 79 7.60 21.22 8.89
C VAL A 79 7.90 20.04 9.79
N LYS A 80 6.91 19.59 10.58
CA LYS A 80 7.06 18.38 11.40
C LYS A 80 7.03 17.13 10.49
N PRO A 81 7.93 16.16 10.69
CA PRO A 81 7.90 14.91 9.95
C PRO A 81 6.63 14.11 10.28
N ASN A 82 6.10 13.41 9.28
CA ASN A 82 4.93 12.56 9.47
C ASN A 82 5.36 11.18 9.98
N LEU A 83 5.18 10.93 11.28
CA LEU A 83 5.58 9.67 11.93
C LEU A 83 4.80 8.43 11.44
N LYS A 84 3.76 8.61 10.59
CA LYS A 84 2.99 7.52 10.00
C LYS A 84 3.52 7.06 8.64
N ASP A 85 4.60 7.68 8.15
CA ASP A 85 5.18 7.31 6.88
C ASP A 85 5.77 5.92 6.87
N ARG A 86 5.63 5.27 5.71
CA ARG A 86 6.10 3.90 5.51
C ARG A 86 6.39 3.63 4.06
N PHE A 87 7.34 2.73 3.85
CA PHE A 87 7.46 1.96 2.64
C PHE A 87 6.63 0.68 2.76
N SER A 88 6.10 0.22 1.65
CA SER A 88 5.38 -1.05 1.55
C SER A 88 5.97 -1.84 0.42
N VAL A 89 6.43 -3.04 0.73
CA VAL A 89 7.02 -3.97 -0.21
C VAL A 89 5.96 -5.03 -0.51
N ILE A 90 5.46 -5.04 -1.73
CA ILE A 90 4.54 -6.07 -2.21
C ILE A 90 5.39 -7.15 -2.88
N MET A 91 5.14 -8.40 -2.54
CA MET A 91 5.92 -9.56 -2.97
C MET A 91 4.97 -10.60 -3.53
N ALA A 92 5.36 -11.30 -4.59
CA ALA A 92 4.60 -12.42 -5.13
C ALA A 92 5.54 -13.50 -5.68
N ILE A 93 5.10 -14.75 -5.66
CA ILE A 93 5.88 -15.87 -6.19
C ILE A 93 5.77 -15.84 -7.71
N VAL A 94 6.90 -15.95 -8.40
CA VAL A 94 6.92 -16.02 -9.86
C VAL A 94 6.30 -17.36 -10.31
N PRO A 95 5.32 -17.37 -11.24
CA PRO A 95 4.78 -18.59 -11.82
C PRO A 95 5.87 -19.39 -12.53
N LYS A 96 5.72 -20.73 -12.55
CA LYS A 96 6.73 -21.60 -13.18
C LYS A 96 6.80 -21.45 -14.70
N ASP A 97 5.69 -21.06 -15.31
CA ASP A 97 5.56 -20.89 -16.75
C ASP A 97 5.95 -19.47 -17.21
N ALA A 98 6.52 -18.66 -16.32
CA ALA A 98 6.94 -17.30 -16.64
C ALA A 98 8.16 -17.29 -17.61
N PRO A 99 8.16 -16.44 -18.64
CA PRO A 99 9.29 -16.28 -19.56
C PRO A 99 10.56 -15.82 -18.83
N ALA A 100 11.74 -16.25 -19.31
CA ALA A 100 13.03 -15.86 -18.73
C ALA A 100 13.29 -14.33 -18.81
N ASP A 101 12.83 -13.69 -19.88
CA ASP A 101 12.99 -12.24 -20.14
C ASP A 101 11.74 -11.43 -19.78
N TRP A 102 11.02 -11.82 -18.71
CA TRP A 102 9.82 -11.12 -18.31
C TRP A 102 10.11 -9.72 -17.74
N ASP A 103 9.33 -8.73 -18.17
CA ASP A 103 9.36 -7.39 -17.61
C ASP A 103 8.49 -7.34 -16.36
N VAL A 104 9.13 -7.30 -15.19
CA VAL A 104 8.46 -7.34 -13.88
C VAL A 104 7.44 -6.22 -13.74
N GLU A 105 7.70 -5.03 -14.30
CA GLU A 105 6.78 -3.91 -14.23
C GLU A 105 5.48 -4.20 -14.97
N LYS A 106 5.58 -4.68 -16.22
CA LYS A 106 4.42 -5.03 -17.04
C LYS A 106 3.60 -6.16 -16.43
N VAL A 107 4.24 -7.14 -15.80
CA VAL A 107 3.54 -8.26 -15.15
C VAL A 107 2.73 -7.81 -13.94
N TRP A 108 3.24 -6.84 -13.17
CA TRP A 108 2.46 -6.24 -12.10
C TRP A 108 1.27 -5.42 -12.59
N GLU A 109 1.26 -5.01 -13.86
CA GLU A 109 0.19 -4.22 -14.47
C GLU A 109 -0.82 -5.05 -15.27
N ASP A 110 -0.42 -6.24 -15.74
CA ASP A 110 -1.30 -7.15 -16.48
C ASP A 110 -2.43 -7.70 -15.58
N PRO A 111 -3.71 -7.43 -15.89
CA PRO A 111 -4.84 -7.92 -15.13
C PRO A 111 -4.91 -9.45 -15.01
N LYS A 112 -4.48 -10.18 -16.05
CA LYS A 112 -4.50 -11.65 -16.03
C LYS A 112 -3.51 -12.20 -15.02
N MET A 113 -2.30 -11.65 -15.03
CA MET A 113 -1.25 -12.00 -14.08
C MET A 113 -1.65 -11.60 -12.67
N GLN A 114 -2.28 -10.45 -12.46
CA GLN A 114 -2.76 -10.05 -11.14
C GLN A 114 -3.74 -11.06 -10.52
N VAL A 115 -4.61 -11.66 -11.34
CA VAL A 115 -5.52 -12.72 -10.87
C VAL A 115 -4.75 -13.98 -10.49
N GLU A 116 -3.81 -14.42 -11.32
CA GLU A 116 -3.01 -15.62 -11.07
C GLU A 116 -2.11 -15.47 -9.82
N LEU A 117 -1.54 -14.29 -9.65
CA LEU A 117 -0.61 -13.99 -8.58
C LEU A 117 -1.31 -13.70 -7.25
N ALA A 118 -2.60 -13.33 -7.27
CA ALA A 118 -3.36 -12.82 -6.13
C ALA A 118 -3.20 -13.68 -4.86
N ASP A 119 -3.24 -15.00 -5.02
CA ASP A 119 -3.11 -15.96 -3.91
C ASP A 119 -1.71 -15.99 -3.27
N SER A 120 -0.69 -15.58 -4.03
CA SER A 120 0.71 -15.55 -3.59
C SER A 120 1.17 -14.17 -3.13
N VAL A 121 0.36 -13.11 -3.36
CA VAL A 121 0.72 -11.74 -3.02
C VAL A 121 0.78 -11.58 -1.50
N LYS A 122 1.92 -11.06 -1.02
CA LYS A 122 2.14 -10.66 0.37
C LYS A 122 2.65 -9.22 0.42
N ARG A 123 2.44 -8.57 1.55
CA ARG A 123 2.87 -7.19 1.77
C ARG A 123 3.63 -7.09 3.06
N LYS A 124 4.88 -6.63 2.98
CA LYS A 124 5.65 -6.20 4.14
C LYS A 124 5.62 -4.68 4.28
N VAL A 125 5.45 -4.20 5.50
CA VAL A 125 5.57 -2.76 5.80
C VAL A 125 6.92 -2.47 6.44
N LEU A 126 7.68 -1.53 5.85
CA LEU A 126 8.91 -0.99 6.41
C LEU A 126 8.65 0.44 6.86
N ARG A 127 8.69 0.67 8.18
CA ARG A 127 8.35 1.98 8.74
C ARG A 127 9.51 2.96 8.60
N ILE A 128 9.19 4.25 8.62
CA ILE A 128 10.21 5.29 8.68
C ILE A 128 10.33 5.78 10.12
N HIS A 129 11.54 5.70 10.65
CA HIS A 129 11.89 6.33 11.92
C HIS A 129 12.62 7.64 11.64
N TYR A 130 12.27 8.68 12.40
CA TYR A 130 12.95 9.96 12.33
C TYR A 130 13.86 10.10 13.54
N GLU A 131 15.14 10.39 13.33
CA GLU A 131 16.11 10.60 14.43
C GLU A 131 15.60 11.72 15.36
N GLY A 132 15.60 11.47 16.66
CA GLY A 132 15.04 12.38 17.68
C GLY A 132 13.53 12.24 17.92
N TYR A 133 12.83 11.36 17.21
CA TYR A 133 11.43 11.00 17.47
C TYR A 133 11.33 9.59 18.07
N PRO A 134 10.23 9.26 18.78
CA PRO A 134 10.01 7.91 19.28
C PRO A 134 10.02 6.89 18.14
N GLU A 135 10.60 5.73 18.40
CA GLU A 135 10.58 4.63 17.44
C GLU A 135 9.14 4.24 17.10
N PRO A 136 8.86 3.87 15.84
CA PRO A 136 7.52 3.46 15.46
C PRO A 136 7.15 2.17 16.21
N ALA A 137 6.27 2.27 17.22
CA ALA A 137 5.85 1.11 18.01
C ALA A 137 5.37 -0.05 17.12
N ASP A 138 5.80 -1.27 17.43
CA ASP A 138 5.36 -2.50 16.75
C ASP A 138 3.84 -2.67 16.92
N LEU A 139 3.04 -2.05 16.04
CA LEU A 139 1.64 -2.42 15.92
C LEU A 139 1.64 -3.77 15.23
N PRO A 140 0.94 -4.78 15.78
CA PRO A 140 0.83 -6.07 15.12
C PRO A 140 0.31 -5.84 13.70
N GLU A 141 1.06 -6.34 12.70
CA GLU A 141 0.56 -6.47 11.33
C GLU A 141 -0.79 -7.18 11.46
N LYS A 142 -1.88 -6.48 11.09
CA LYS A 142 -3.23 -7.05 11.13
C LYS A 142 -3.27 -8.20 10.13
N SER A 143 -2.91 -9.40 10.56
CA SER A 143 -3.27 -10.64 9.89
C SER A 143 -4.78 -10.62 9.69
N ASP A 144 -5.20 -10.84 8.44
CA ASP A 144 -6.56 -10.81 7.93
C ASP A 144 -7.65 -11.03 8.98
N LYS A 145 -8.38 -9.94 9.29
CA LYS A 145 -9.59 -10.02 10.10
C LYS A 145 -10.67 -10.70 9.26
N LYS A 146 -10.78 -12.01 9.45
CA LYS A 146 -11.87 -12.87 8.98
C LYS A 146 -13.22 -12.18 9.20
N LYS A 147 -13.86 -11.80 8.09
CA LYS A 147 -15.24 -11.30 8.02
C LYS A 147 -16.16 -12.37 8.63
N LYS A 148 -16.81 -12.07 9.76
CA LYS A 148 -17.96 -12.84 10.25
C LYS A 148 -19.18 -11.95 10.12
N ASN A 149 -19.96 -12.19 9.06
CA ASN A 149 -21.31 -11.68 8.89
C ASN A 149 -22.25 -12.45 9.84
N ASN A 150 -23.08 -11.71 10.57
CA ASN A 150 -24.44 -12.00 10.99
C ASN A 150 -24.93 -10.68 11.64
N GLY A 151 -26.01 -10.00 11.27
CA GLY A 151 -27.20 -10.39 10.52
C GLY A 151 -28.45 -10.13 11.39
N GLY A 152 -29.04 -8.92 11.26
CA GLY A 152 -30.42 -8.55 11.66
C GLY A 152 -30.72 -8.41 13.16
N SER A 153 -31.67 -7.59 13.67
CA SER A 153 -32.69 -6.68 13.11
C SER A 153 -33.33 -5.86 14.26
N LYS A 154 -33.85 -4.64 13.94
CA LYS A 154 -35.00 -3.85 14.50
C LYS A 154 -35.21 -3.80 16.04
N GLU A 155 -35.54 -2.66 16.66
CA GLU A 155 -36.79 -1.91 16.52
C GLU A 155 -36.75 -0.57 17.33
N SER A 156 -37.73 0.29 17.05
CA SER A 156 -38.05 1.69 17.45
C SER A 156 -38.17 1.95 18.98
N THR A 157 -38.35 3.18 19.52
CA THR A 157 -39.45 4.15 19.31
C THR A 157 -39.21 5.47 20.11
N ASP A 158 -39.68 6.61 19.56
CA ASP A 158 -40.30 7.82 20.16
C ASP A 158 -39.73 8.55 21.40
N GLU A 159 -40.01 9.82 21.69
CA GLU A 159 -40.55 11.05 21.09
C GLU A 159 -40.41 12.08 22.23
N LYS A 160 -39.96 13.33 21.99
CA LYS A 160 -40.68 14.50 22.55
C LYS A 160 -40.27 15.86 21.99
N LYS A 161 -41.35 16.55 21.66
CA LYS A 161 -41.65 17.85 21.06
C LYS A 161 -41.33 19.05 21.97
N PHE A 162 -40.85 20.17 21.40
CA PHE A 162 -41.25 21.53 21.81
C PHE A 162 -41.01 22.53 20.67
N GLU A 163 -42.00 23.39 20.40
CA GLU A 163 -42.04 24.37 19.32
C GLU A 163 -41.55 25.79 19.74
N LEU A 164 -41.14 26.52 18.70
CA LEU A 164 -40.73 27.93 18.42
C LEU A 164 -41.44 29.09 19.19
N PRO A 165 -40.98 30.38 19.11
CA PRO A 165 -40.44 31.05 17.91
C PRO A 165 -39.37 32.17 18.00
N HIS A 166 -38.91 32.52 16.79
CA HIS A 166 -38.48 33.82 16.24
C HIS A 166 -37.00 34.28 16.23
N ALA A 167 -36.53 34.40 14.97
CA ALA A 167 -35.70 35.45 14.35
C ALA A 167 -34.35 35.87 14.98
N ALA A 168 -33.25 35.61 14.28
CA ALA A 168 -32.58 36.60 13.41
C ALA A 168 -31.22 36.10 12.89
N ALA A 169 -30.94 36.47 11.63
CA ALA A 169 -29.62 36.65 11.01
C ALA A 169 -28.74 35.43 10.64
N ALA A 170 -28.13 35.59 9.46
CA ALA A 170 -27.54 34.61 8.54
C ALA A 170 -26.22 33.94 8.99
N PRO A 171 -25.78 32.84 8.32
CA PRO A 171 -24.95 31.81 8.93
C PRO A 171 -23.45 31.94 8.67
N HIS A 172 -22.67 31.67 9.72
CA HIS A 172 -21.35 31.08 9.62
C HIS A 172 -21.47 29.55 9.53
N ALA A 173 -20.45 28.93 8.92
CA ALA A 173 -19.89 27.60 9.19
C ALA A 173 -19.87 26.65 7.97
N ALA A 174 -18.63 26.38 7.56
CA ALA A 174 -18.25 25.38 6.59
C ALA A 174 -18.76 23.99 6.99
N SER A 175 -19.60 23.41 6.14
CA SER A 175 -20.06 22.04 6.26
C SER A 175 -19.10 21.11 5.49
N THR A 176 -18.58 20.13 6.20
CA THR A 176 -17.71 19.06 5.71
C THR A 176 -18.52 18.14 4.80
N VAL A 177 -18.36 18.28 3.49
CA VAL A 177 -18.98 17.38 2.51
C VAL A 177 -18.23 16.05 2.52
N VAL A 178 -18.81 15.05 3.18
CA VAL A 178 -18.42 13.64 3.04
C VAL A 178 -18.91 13.18 1.66
N GLN A 179 -17.99 13.02 0.72
CA GLN A 179 -18.34 12.42 -0.58
C GLN A 179 -18.48 10.89 -0.44
N PRO A 180 -19.57 10.29 -0.95
CA PRO A 180 -19.70 8.84 -0.99
C PRO A 180 -18.78 8.22 -2.03
N ILE A 181 -18.15 7.11 -1.66
CA ILE A 181 -17.37 6.24 -2.54
C ILE A 181 -18.33 5.62 -3.56
N VAL A 182 -18.22 6.02 -4.82
CA VAL A 182 -18.95 5.40 -5.93
C VAL A 182 -18.35 4.02 -6.20
N TYR A 183 -19.14 2.98 -5.95
CA TYR A 183 -18.87 1.63 -6.44
C TYR A 183 -19.22 1.59 -7.94
N ILE A 184 -18.22 1.46 -8.81
CA ILE A 184 -18.46 1.11 -10.21
C ILE A 184 -18.75 -0.39 -10.25
N VAL A 185 -20.04 -0.73 -10.40
CA VAL A 185 -20.49 -2.06 -10.79
C VAL A 185 -20.30 -2.17 -12.30
N TYR A 186 -19.33 -2.96 -12.75
CA TYR A 186 -19.22 -3.31 -14.17
C TYR A 186 -20.33 -4.31 -14.52
N GLN A 187 -21.42 -3.81 -15.07
CA GLN A 187 -22.36 -4.60 -15.87
C GLN A 187 -22.05 -4.39 -17.36
N GLY A 188 -21.91 -5.49 -18.09
CA GLY A 188 -22.11 -5.55 -19.54
C GLY A 188 -20.89 -5.22 -20.41
N LEU A 189 -20.17 -6.26 -20.85
CA LEU A 189 -19.44 -6.21 -22.12
C LEU A 189 -20.44 -6.00 -23.26
N PRO A 190 -20.21 -5.07 -24.20
CA PRO A 190 -20.80 -5.15 -25.53
C PRO A 190 -20.04 -6.15 -26.42
N PRO A 191 -20.69 -6.75 -27.43
CA PRO A 191 -20.11 -7.77 -28.31
C PRO A 191 -19.04 -7.18 -29.23
N ARG A 192 -18.06 -8.00 -29.61
CA ARG A 192 -17.11 -7.70 -30.70
C ARG A 192 -17.87 -7.61 -32.01
N GLU A 193 -17.77 -6.48 -32.70
CA GLU A 193 -18.06 -6.40 -34.13
C GLU A 193 -16.83 -6.85 -34.91
N ASP A 194 -17.06 -7.78 -35.83
CA ASP A 194 -16.10 -8.30 -36.79
C ASP A 194 -15.70 -7.19 -37.77
N VAL A 195 -14.39 -6.89 -37.83
CA VAL A 195 -13.84 -6.06 -38.90
C VAL A 195 -13.53 -6.99 -40.07
N GLU A 196 -14.45 -6.99 -41.03
CA GLU A 196 -14.32 -7.65 -42.32
C GLU A 196 -13.24 -6.95 -43.15
N VAL A 197 -12.32 -7.76 -43.67
CA VAL A 197 -11.22 -7.35 -44.56
C VAL A 197 -11.78 -7.00 -45.93
N ARG A 198 -11.45 -5.81 -46.44
CA ARG A 198 -11.39 -5.53 -47.88
C ARG A 198 -10.18 -4.67 -48.19
#